data_AF-A0A2A2KHX9-F1
#
_entry.id   AF-A0A2A2KHX9-F1
#
_cell.length_a   1.000
_cell.length_b   1.000
_cell.length_c   1.000
_cell.angle_alpha   90.00
_cell.angle_beta   90.00
_cell.angle_gamma   90.00
#
_symmetry.space_group_name_H-M   'P 1'
#
loop_
_entity.id
_entity.type
_entity.pdbx_description
1 polymer ?
#
loop_
_entity_poly.entity_id
_entity_poly.type
_entity_poly.pdbx_seq_one_letter_code
_entity_poly.pdbx_strand_id
1 'polypeptide(L)'
;MLNSFPNELIAMSVDYLTFEEAETLAWTNKRMMDIVKNNLPQAFEPKIEIKKLEFPKLKRGVTRFELSIHWPYGVKSGPIPFCIRKDDEKRQMADVDARNYAAFIQYARYCAVPSNGQIAWMGYAAKTSVLAKKYPDLPPLPLHLLFSRAIVHHFNFIFCDPDWFWTVINGLEQTRGSFKEKRLVCSDREVLSSEDLDQIKISPFMQRVDKFEWVLNYDDIPMVDDLFTLSQFRHTNWVLSKINYGLDAVPFATSEKLTVDTGSSSLIDLVKNFMKAPVHKRKWTLKGLDNDDEPWSFKEVEDEIRKSGVRYKCVKTTHGPVSRNSGGSSGVEISKTFRIFASKLTWNIKLSRPNVRILDGIEECPGFNLSIF
;
A
#
# COMPACT_ATOMS: atom_id res chain seq x y z
N MET A 1 29.04 19.82 -12.24
CA MET A 1 29.58 18.46 -12.02
C MET A 1 29.24 17.52 -13.17
N LEU A 2 27.98 17.38 -13.61
CA LEU A 2 27.64 16.49 -14.73
C LEU A 2 28.24 16.90 -16.10
N ASN A 3 28.46 18.20 -16.32
CA ASN A 3 29.02 18.72 -17.58
C ASN A 3 30.48 18.29 -17.86
N SER A 4 31.23 17.77 -16.88
CA SER A 4 32.59 17.27 -17.09
C SER A 4 32.65 15.79 -17.45
N PHE A 5 31.54 15.04 -17.32
CA PHE A 5 31.51 13.64 -17.73
C PHE A 5 31.38 13.50 -19.25
N PRO A 6 31.91 12.43 -19.87
CA PRO A 6 31.65 12.07 -21.27
C PRO A 6 30.16 11.85 -21.56
N ASN A 7 29.75 12.02 -22.82
CA ASN A 7 28.34 11.86 -23.24
C ASN A 7 27.83 10.44 -22.96
N GLU A 8 28.71 9.45 -23.11
CA GLU A 8 28.41 8.03 -22.96
C GLU A 8 28.03 7.69 -21.51
N LEU A 9 28.76 8.25 -20.53
CA LEU A 9 28.43 8.06 -19.11
C LEU A 9 27.11 8.72 -18.74
N ILE A 10 26.84 9.91 -19.30
CA ILE A 10 25.57 10.60 -19.07
C ILE A 10 24.43 9.81 -19.73
N ALA A 11 24.60 9.34 -20.97
CA ALA A 11 23.61 8.53 -21.67
C ALA A 11 23.29 7.23 -20.89
N MET A 12 24.31 6.52 -20.41
CA MET A 12 24.08 5.34 -19.55
C MET A 12 23.35 5.70 -18.26
N SER A 13 23.60 6.87 -17.67
CA SER A 13 22.87 7.30 -16.46
C SER A 13 21.39 7.60 -16.73
N VAL A 14 21.05 8.07 -17.95
CA VAL A 14 19.65 8.35 -18.34
C VAL A 14 18.78 7.11 -18.23
N ASP A 15 19.33 5.91 -18.38
CA ASP A 15 18.57 4.66 -18.27
C ASP A 15 18.05 4.36 -16.86
N TYR A 16 18.69 4.94 -15.85
CA TYR A 16 18.31 4.77 -14.45
C TYR A 16 17.42 5.90 -13.93
N LEU A 17 17.17 6.94 -14.73
CA LEU A 17 16.33 8.06 -14.35
C LEU A 17 14.85 7.75 -14.61
N THR A 18 14.00 8.19 -13.68
CA THR A 18 12.57 8.35 -13.94
C THR A 18 12.37 9.37 -15.05
N PHE A 19 11.19 9.33 -15.67
CA PHE A 19 10.85 10.27 -16.72
C PHE A 19 10.79 11.74 -16.26
N GLU A 20 10.51 12.00 -14.98
CA GLU A 20 10.53 13.34 -14.38
C GLU A 20 11.98 13.84 -14.19
N GLU A 21 12.87 12.96 -13.73
CA GLU A 21 14.29 13.26 -13.57
C GLU A 21 14.99 13.45 -14.92
N ALA A 22 14.68 12.61 -15.92
CA ALA A 22 15.22 12.73 -17.27
C ALA A 22 14.75 14.02 -17.95
N GLU A 23 13.48 14.41 -17.78
CA GLU A 23 12.97 15.70 -18.25
C GLU A 23 13.70 16.85 -17.55
N THR A 24 13.86 16.79 -16.23
CA THR A 24 14.60 17.81 -15.46
C THR A 24 16.05 17.93 -15.94
N LEU A 25 16.72 16.79 -16.17
CA LEU A 25 18.09 16.74 -16.70
C LEU A 25 18.16 17.39 -18.09
N ALA A 26 17.22 17.08 -18.99
CA ALA A 26 17.17 17.64 -20.33
C ALA A 26 17.09 19.17 -20.33
N TRP A 27 16.34 19.75 -19.38
CA TRP A 27 16.17 21.20 -19.28
C TRP A 27 17.33 21.93 -18.60
N THR A 28 18.38 21.23 -18.14
CA THR A 28 19.54 21.90 -17.51
C THR A 28 20.44 22.63 -18.52
N ASN A 29 20.67 22.07 -19.71
CA ASN A 29 21.39 22.72 -20.81
C ASN A 29 21.21 21.97 -22.14
N LYS A 30 21.60 22.60 -23.25
CA LYS A 30 21.47 22.05 -24.61
C LYS A 30 22.12 20.66 -24.78
N ARG A 31 23.30 20.44 -24.20
CA ARG A 31 24.00 19.15 -24.29
C ARG A 31 23.20 18.03 -23.62
N MET A 32 22.67 18.28 -22.42
CA MET A 32 21.83 17.30 -21.72
C MET A 32 20.50 17.06 -22.47
N MET A 33 19.93 18.11 -23.04
CA MET A 33 18.74 18.00 -23.91
C MET A 33 18.98 17.07 -25.08
N ASP A 34 20.08 17.24 -25.81
CA ASP A 34 20.43 16.42 -26.96
C ASP A 34 20.69 14.96 -26.54
N ILE A 35 21.37 14.73 -25.41
CA ILE A 35 21.60 13.39 -24.87
C ILE A 35 20.28 12.70 -24.51
N VAL A 36 19.41 13.36 -23.72
CA VAL A 36 18.12 12.77 -23.33
C VAL A 36 17.23 12.56 -24.54
N LYS A 37 17.20 13.48 -25.50
CA LYS A 37 16.39 13.35 -26.73
C LYS A 37 16.81 12.16 -27.60
N ASN A 38 18.11 11.88 -27.68
CA ASN A 38 18.62 10.78 -28.48
C ASN A 38 18.49 9.41 -27.79
N ASN A 39 18.54 9.37 -26.45
CA ASN A 39 18.54 8.10 -25.70
C ASN A 39 17.18 7.76 -25.05
N LEU A 40 16.38 8.77 -24.71
CA LEU A 40 15.07 8.62 -24.07
C LEU A 40 14.07 9.67 -24.59
N PRO A 41 13.72 9.63 -25.89
CA PRO A 41 12.81 10.60 -26.50
C PRO A 41 11.42 10.62 -25.84
N GLN A 42 10.98 9.51 -25.25
CA GLN A 42 9.69 9.42 -24.55
C GLN A 42 9.62 10.36 -23.34
N ALA A 43 10.76 10.83 -22.81
CA ALA A 43 10.78 11.82 -21.73
C ALA A 43 10.14 13.16 -22.11
N PHE A 44 9.98 13.43 -23.40
CA PHE A 44 9.32 14.64 -23.91
C PHE A 44 7.86 14.40 -24.31
N GLU A 45 7.35 13.18 -24.20
CA GLU A 45 5.93 12.91 -24.45
C GLU A 45 5.07 13.52 -23.34
N PRO A 46 3.84 13.96 -23.64
CA PRO A 46 2.95 14.52 -22.62
C PRO A 46 2.68 13.56 -21.48
N LYS A 47 2.66 14.10 -20.26
CA LYS A 47 2.34 13.35 -19.04
C LYS A 47 0.89 12.89 -19.06
N ILE A 48 0.66 11.68 -18.56
CA ILE A 48 -0.68 11.11 -18.40
C ILE A 48 -1.00 11.12 -16.92
N GLU A 49 -1.86 12.04 -16.52
CA GLU A 49 -2.34 12.12 -15.14
C GLU A 49 -3.43 11.06 -14.91
N ILE A 50 -3.20 10.15 -13.97
CA ILE A 50 -4.16 9.14 -13.56
C ILE A 50 -4.50 9.38 -12.09
N LYS A 51 -5.76 9.74 -11.82
CA LYS A 51 -6.22 9.99 -10.45
C LYS A 51 -6.19 8.70 -9.63
N LYS A 52 -6.76 7.62 -10.17
CA LYS A 52 -6.80 6.32 -9.49
C LYS A 52 -6.69 5.18 -10.48
N LEU A 53 -5.82 4.23 -10.16
CA LEU A 53 -5.70 2.96 -10.88
C LEU A 53 -6.04 1.81 -9.94
N GLU A 54 -6.95 0.95 -10.36
CA GLU A 54 -7.37 -0.22 -9.58
C GLU A 54 -7.18 -1.49 -10.40
N PHE A 55 -6.39 -2.41 -9.85
CA PHE A 55 -6.23 -3.75 -10.40
C PHE A 55 -7.38 -4.64 -9.94
N PRO A 56 -7.95 -5.46 -10.84
CA PRO A 56 -8.93 -6.46 -10.45
C PRO A 56 -8.27 -7.58 -9.63
N LYS A 57 -9.07 -8.28 -8.83
CA LYS A 57 -8.65 -9.57 -8.25
C LYS A 57 -8.62 -10.61 -9.37
N LEU A 58 -7.47 -11.22 -9.60
CA LEU A 58 -7.26 -12.19 -10.68
C LEU A 58 -6.79 -13.52 -10.13
N LYS A 59 -7.07 -14.59 -10.88
CA LYS A 59 -6.60 -15.95 -10.58
C LYS A 59 -5.22 -16.19 -11.17
N ARG A 60 -4.51 -17.21 -10.64
CA ARG A 60 -3.17 -17.64 -11.07
C ARG A 60 -3.10 -17.88 -12.59
N GLY A 61 -1.98 -17.48 -13.19
CA GLY A 61 -1.65 -17.72 -14.61
C GLY A 61 -2.34 -16.81 -15.63
N VAL A 62 -3.11 -15.81 -15.19
CA VAL A 62 -3.82 -14.88 -16.07
C VAL A 62 -2.89 -13.73 -16.50
N THR A 63 -2.52 -13.68 -17.78
CA THR A 63 -1.69 -12.60 -18.36
C THR A 63 -2.49 -11.51 -19.07
N ARG A 64 -3.82 -11.67 -19.16
CA ARG A 64 -4.76 -10.70 -19.75
C ARG A 64 -5.85 -10.36 -18.75
N PHE A 65 -6.08 -9.07 -18.54
CA PHE A 65 -6.99 -8.60 -17.51
C PHE A 65 -7.56 -7.24 -17.87
N GLU A 66 -8.65 -6.85 -17.21
CA GLU A 66 -9.27 -5.55 -17.45
C GLU A 66 -8.94 -4.57 -16.32
N LEU A 67 -8.36 -3.41 -16.65
CA LEU A 67 -8.13 -2.34 -15.69
C LEU A 67 -9.20 -1.25 -15.82
N SER A 68 -9.52 -0.62 -14.69
CA SER A 68 -10.34 0.60 -14.66
C SER A 68 -9.48 1.79 -14.26
N ILE A 69 -9.42 2.80 -15.13
CA ILE A 69 -8.70 4.05 -14.92
C ILE A 69 -9.69 5.13 -14.53
N HIS A 70 -9.40 5.82 -13.43
CA HIS A 70 -10.10 7.04 -13.07
C HIS A 70 -9.20 8.22 -13.45
N TRP A 71 -9.71 9.03 -14.38
CA TRP A 71 -9.04 10.22 -14.86
C TRP A 71 -9.22 11.40 -13.89
N PRO A 72 -8.42 12.47 -14.04
CA PRO A 72 -8.74 13.77 -13.48
C PRO A 72 -10.19 14.16 -13.82
N TYR A 73 -10.85 14.90 -12.92
CA TYR A 73 -12.26 15.33 -13.08
C TYR A 73 -13.33 14.22 -13.00
N GLY A 74 -12.98 13.00 -12.61
CA GLY A 74 -13.94 11.96 -12.26
C GLY A 74 -14.46 11.12 -13.42
N VAL A 75 -13.90 11.30 -14.63
CA VAL A 75 -14.21 10.45 -15.78
C VAL A 75 -13.64 9.05 -15.53
N LYS A 76 -14.48 8.02 -15.73
CA LYS A 76 -14.07 6.62 -15.63
C LYS A 76 -13.85 6.05 -17.02
N SER A 77 -12.77 5.28 -17.20
CA SER A 77 -12.47 4.72 -18.51
C SER A 77 -13.41 3.61 -18.98
N GLY A 78 -14.17 3.01 -18.06
CA GLY A 78 -14.69 1.65 -18.23
C GLY A 78 -13.56 0.61 -18.22
N PRO A 79 -13.89 -0.68 -18.44
CA PRO A 79 -12.88 -1.72 -18.54
C PRO A 79 -11.98 -1.48 -19.75
N ILE A 80 -10.68 -1.60 -19.55
CA ILE A 80 -9.68 -1.57 -20.61
C ILE A 80 -8.94 -2.90 -20.59
N PRO A 81 -8.90 -3.66 -21.69
CA PRO A 81 -8.12 -4.89 -21.75
C PRO A 81 -6.62 -4.54 -21.72
N PHE A 82 -5.91 -5.14 -20.78
CA PHE A 82 -4.46 -5.07 -20.61
C PHE A 82 -3.82 -6.45 -20.67
N CYS A 83 -2.52 -6.49 -20.97
CA CYS A 83 -1.73 -7.70 -20.91
C CYS A 83 -0.30 -7.48 -20.40
N ILE A 84 0.32 -8.54 -19.88
CA ILE A 84 1.75 -8.59 -19.59
C ILE A 84 2.39 -9.51 -20.63
N ARG A 85 3.16 -8.91 -21.55
CA ARG A 85 3.85 -9.64 -22.63
C ARG A 85 5.22 -10.13 -22.18
N LYS A 86 5.56 -11.35 -22.59
CA LYS A 86 6.94 -11.87 -22.51
C LYS A 86 7.80 -11.25 -23.62
N ASP A 87 9.12 -11.30 -23.48
CA ASP A 87 10.04 -10.56 -24.37
C ASP A 87 9.94 -10.96 -25.85
N ASP A 88 9.74 -12.24 -26.16
CA ASP A 88 9.54 -12.70 -27.54
C ASP A 88 8.26 -12.12 -28.16
N GLU A 89 7.18 -12.04 -27.38
CA GLU A 89 5.90 -11.48 -27.83
C GLU A 89 5.97 -9.95 -27.98
N LYS A 90 6.78 -9.26 -27.16
CA LYS A 90 6.99 -7.80 -27.28
C LYS A 90 7.51 -7.44 -28.67
N ARG A 91 8.44 -8.23 -29.22
CA ARG A 91 8.99 -7.99 -30.57
C ARG A 91 7.97 -8.28 -31.66
N GLN A 92 7.24 -9.40 -31.54
CA GLN A 92 6.25 -9.81 -32.55
C GLN A 92 5.06 -8.85 -32.64
N MET A 93 4.70 -8.20 -31.53
CA MET A 93 3.50 -7.36 -31.42
C MET A 93 3.79 -5.87 -31.38
N ALA A 94 5.05 -5.46 -31.56
CA ALA A 94 5.49 -4.07 -31.42
C ALA A 94 4.64 -3.07 -32.23
N ASP A 95 4.36 -3.37 -33.50
CA ASP A 95 3.57 -2.48 -34.38
C ASP A 95 2.09 -2.40 -33.99
N VAL A 96 1.53 -3.48 -33.43
CA VAL A 96 0.16 -3.49 -32.92
C VAL A 96 0.08 -2.69 -31.63
N ASP A 97 1.04 -2.92 -30.73
CA ASP A 97 1.12 -2.27 -29.43
C ASP A 97 1.36 -0.76 -29.58
N ALA A 98 2.23 -0.34 -30.51
CA ALA A 98 2.48 1.07 -30.80
C ALA A 98 1.22 1.79 -31.29
N ARG A 99 0.46 1.18 -32.21
CA ARG A 99 -0.81 1.74 -32.70
C ARG A 99 -1.87 1.82 -31.61
N ASN A 100 -2.01 0.75 -30.82
CA ASN A 100 -2.97 0.70 -29.71
C ASN A 100 -2.63 1.75 -28.65
N TYR A 101 -1.34 1.87 -28.30
CA TYR A 101 -0.85 2.83 -27.34
C TYR A 101 -1.03 4.28 -27.81
N ALA A 102 -0.74 4.59 -29.08
CA ALA A 102 -0.96 5.92 -29.63
C ALA A 102 -2.44 6.35 -29.53
N ALA A 103 -3.38 5.43 -29.79
CA ALA A 103 -4.80 5.67 -29.59
C ALA A 103 -5.15 5.89 -28.11
N PHE A 104 -4.52 5.13 -27.20
CA PHE A 104 -4.69 5.30 -25.76
C PHE A 104 -4.21 6.66 -25.27
N ILE A 105 -3.09 7.18 -25.77
CA ILE A 105 -2.62 8.54 -25.47
C ILE A 105 -3.67 9.59 -25.87
N GLN A 106 -4.25 9.47 -27.06
CA GLN A 106 -5.28 10.42 -27.50
C GLN A 106 -6.54 10.34 -26.63
N TYR A 107 -6.93 9.13 -26.23
CA TYR A 107 -8.04 8.92 -25.31
C TYR A 107 -7.77 9.52 -23.92
N ALA A 108 -6.56 9.35 -23.39
CA ALA A 108 -6.18 9.93 -22.11
C ALA A 108 -6.26 11.47 -22.16
N ARG A 109 -5.79 12.09 -23.25
CA ARG A 109 -5.91 13.53 -23.48
C ARG A 109 -7.36 13.98 -23.59
N TYR A 110 -8.19 13.22 -24.31
CA TYR A 110 -9.62 13.48 -24.40
C TYR A 110 -10.28 13.48 -23.01
N CYS A 111 -9.96 12.49 -22.17
CA CYS A 111 -10.49 12.38 -20.82
C CYS A 111 -9.96 13.44 -19.84
N ALA A 112 -8.80 14.04 -20.13
CA ALA A 112 -8.21 15.09 -19.31
C ALA A 112 -8.86 16.47 -19.51
N VAL A 113 -9.74 16.63 -20.51
CA VAL A 113 -10.43 17.90 -20.80
C VAL A 113 -11.85 17.88 -20.20
N PRO A 114 -12.17 18.75 -19.22
CA PRO A 114 -13.46 18.73 -18.51
C PRO A 114 -14.70 18.95 -19.40
N SER A 115 -14.55 19.67 -20.52
CA SER A 115 -15.65 19.98 -21.43
C SER A 115 -16.03 18.82 -22.36
N ASN A 116 -15.22 17.77 -22.42
CA ASN A 116 -15.50 16.63 -23.27
C ASN A 116 -16.58 15.73 -22.63
N GLY A 117 -17.43 15.15 -23.48
CA GLY A 117 -18.41 14.16 -23.04
C GLY A 117 -17.72 12.92 -22.47
N GLN A 118 -18.39 12.21 -21.56
CA GLN A 118 -17.86 10.94 -21.07
C GLN A 118 -18.00 9.86 -22.14
N ILE A 119 -16.88 9.26 -22.54
CA ILE A 119 -16.84 8.10 -23.43
C ILE A 119 -15.96 7.04 -22.81
N ALA A 120 -16.41 5.79 -22.79
CA ALA A 120 -15.58 4.67 -22.36
C ALA A 120 -14.50 4.37 -23.42
N TRP A 121 -13.39 3.77 -22.99
CA TRP A 121 -12.26 3.43 -23.86
C TRP A 121 -12.72 2.62 -25.07
N MET A 122 -13.58 1.64 -24.84
CA MET A 122 -14.12 0.79 -25.90
C MET A 122 -14.86 1.59 -26.96
N GLY A 123 -15.67 2.56 -26.54
CA GLY A 123 -16.40 3.45 -27.43
C GLY A 123 -15.46 4.33 -28.25
N TYR A 124 -14.41 4.84 -27.61
CA TYR A 124 -13.39 5.66 -28.27
C TYR A 124 -12.56 4.85 -29.26
N ALA A 125 -12.05 3.69 -28.85
CA ALA A 125 -11.19 2.82 -29.65
C ALA A 125 -11.89 2.30 -30.91
N ALA A 126 -13.20 1.97 -30.80
CA ALA A 126 -13.99 1.49 -31.93
C ALA A 126 -14.45 2.62 -32.86
N LYS A 127 -14.97 3.74 -32.32
CA LYS A 127 -15.58 4.81 -33.13
C LYS A 127 -14.58 5.83 -33.66
N THR A 128 -13.54 6.15 -32.89
CA THR A 128 -12.62 7.25 -33.18
C THR A 128 -11.29 6.73 -33.71
N SER A 129 -10.74 5.68 -33.11
CA SER A 129 -9.42 5.16 -33.47
C SER A 129 -9.45 3.98 -34.45
N VAL A 130 -10.64 3.44 -34.77
CA VAL A 130 -10.87 2.32 -35.70
C VAL A 130 -9.93 1.13 -35.41
N LEU A 131 -9.61 0.89 -34.14
CA LEU A 131 -8.69 -0.18 -33.74
C LEU A 131 -9.32 -1.57 -33.92
N ALA A 132 -10.65 -1.64 -33.87
CA ALA A 132 -11.42 -2.85 -34.04
C ALA A 132 -12.84 -2.53 -34.53
N LYS A 133 -13.43 -3.45 -35.31
CA LYS A 133 -14.84 -3.34 -35.75
C LYS A 133 -15.81 -3.79 -34.66
N LYS A 134 -15.40 -4.69 -33.77
CA LYS A 134 -16.20 -5.22 -32.66
C LYS A 134 -15.39 -5.24 -31.37
N TYR A 135 -16.10 -5.22 -30.25
CA TYR A 135 -15.51 -5.23 -28.90
C TYR A 135 -14.50 -6.36 -28.64
N PRO A 136 -14.79 -7.64 -28.96
CA PRO A 136 -13.88 -8.76 -28.67
C PRO A 136 -12.55 -8.69 -29.41
N ASP A 137 -12.47 -7.88 -30.47
CA ASP A 137 -11.32 -7.79 -31.35
C ASP A 137 -10.35 -6.68 -30.92
N LEU A 138 -10.67 -5.91 -29.86
CA LEU A 138 -9.78 -4.87 -29.36
C LEU A 138 -8.49 -5.49 -28.81
N PRO A 139 -7.32 -5.14 -29.35
CA PRO A 139 -6.06 -5.65 -28.83
C PRO A 139 -5.86 -5.17 -27.38
N PRO A 140 -5.38 -6.02 -26.47
CA PRO A 140 -5.03 -5.59 -25.13
C PRO A 140 -3.87 -4.59 -25.17
N LEU A 141 -3.90 -3.59 -24.30
CA LEU A 141 -2.78 -2.67 -24.10
C LEU A 141 -1.69 -3.37 -23.26
N PRO A 142 -0.43 -3.36 -23.68
CA PRO A 142 0.62 -3.94 -22.86
C PRO A 142 0.90 -3.05 -21.65
N LEU A 143 0.96 -3.65 -20.46
CA LEU A 143 1.11 -2.93 -19.18
C LEU A 143 2.37 -2.06 -19.16
N HIS A 144 3.46 -2.54 -19.76
CA HIS A 144 4.73 -1.80 -19.79
C HIS A 144 4.65 -0.46 -20.52
N LEU A 145 3.72 -0.30 -21.48
CA LEU A 145 3.51 0.97 -22.18
C LEU A 145 2.61 1.94 -21.41
N LEU A 146 1.66 1.43 -20.61
CA LEU A 146 0.74 2.28 -19.84
C LEU A 146 1.49 3.32 -19.01
N PHE A 147 2.56 2.87 -18.36
CA PHE A 147 3.26 3.65 -17.35
C PHE A 147 4.49 4.39 -17.88
N SER A 148 4.74 4.39 -19.19
CA SER A 148 5.87 5.14 -19.73
C SER A 148 5.74 6.64 -19.45
N ARG A 149 4.56 7.24 -19.32
CA ARG A 149 4.43 8.66 -18.92
C ARG A 149 3.33 8.90 -17.89
N ALA A 150 2.91 7.84 -17.22
CA ALA A 150 1.83 7.92 -16.25
C ALA A 150 2.33 8.46 -14.90
N ILE A 151 1.60 9.43 -14.37
CA ILE A 151 1.66 9.85 -12.98
C ILE A 151 0.39 9.34 -12.33
N VAL A 152 0.53 8.27 -11.54
CA VAL A 152 -0.57 7.63 -10.83
C VAL A 152 -0.62 8.19 -9.41
N HIS A 153 -1.67 8.95 -9.12
CA HIS A 153 -1.86 9.54 -7.79
C HIS A 153 -2.20 8.48 -6.75
N HIS A 154 -3.21 7.65 -7.03
CA HIS A 154 -3.63 6.56 -6.15
C HIS A 154 -3.53 5.21 -6.87
N PHE A 155 -2.57 4.39 -6.48
CA PHE A 155 -2.40 3.02 -6.96
C PHE A 155 -2.99 2.04 -5.94
N ASN A 156 -3.96 1.23 -6.36
CA ASN A 156 -4.58 0.22 -5.51
C ASN A 156 -4.46 -1.17 -6.14
N PHE A 157 -3.68 -2.03 -5.52
CA PHE A 157 -3.47 -3.40 -5.98
C PHE A 157 -3.91 -4.39 -4.92
N ILE A 158 -4.92 -5.19 -5.25
CA ILE A 158 -5.40 -6.27 -4.41
C ILE A 158 -4.95 -7.59 -5.04
N PHE A 159 -4.16 -8.36 -4.31
CA PHE A 159 -3.60 -9.62 -4.77
C PHE A 159 -3.92 -10.75 -3.78
N CYS A 160 -3.99 -11.97 -4.30
CA CYS A 160 -4.30 -13.18 -3.54
C CYS A 160 -3.32 -14.33 -3.83
N ASP A 161 -2.29 -14.08 -4.63
CA ASP A 161 -1.39 -15.07 -5.18
C ASP A 161 0.00 -14.41 -5.35
N PRO A 162 1.08 -14.96 -4.75
CA PRO A 162 2.43 -14.39 -4.83
C PRO A 162 2.99 -14.35 -6.26
N ASP A 163 2.76 -15.39 -7.07
CA ASP A 163 3.22 -15.42 -8.47
C ASP A 163 2.63 -14.25 -9.26
N TRP A 164 1.33 -13.99 -9.08
CA TRP A 164 0.62 -12.87 -9.69
C TRP A 164 1.12 -11.53 -9.15
N PHE A 165 1.32 -11.43 -7.83
CA PHE A 165 1.89 -10.25 -7.21
C PHE A 165 3.21 -9.87 -7.90
N TRP A 166 4.15 -10.81 -8.00
CA TRP A 166 5.44 -10.56 -8.65
C TRP A 166 5.34 -10.34 -10.15
N THR A 167 4.42 -11.03 -10.84
CA THR A 167 4.19 -10.80 -12.27
C THR A 167 3.80 -9.34 -12.54
N VAL A 168 2.91 -8.76 -11.73
CA VAL A 168 2.53 -7.35 -11.83
C VAL A 168 3.68 -6.45 -11.42
N ILE A 169 4.27 -6.67 -10.24
CA ILE A 169 5.32 -5.80 -9.70
C ILE A 169 6.51 -5.75 -10.66
N ASN A 170 6.99 -6.89 -11.15
CA ASN A 170 8.07 -6.94 -12.15
C ASN A 170 7.67 -6.25 -13.46
N GLY A 171 6.40 -6.39 -13.88
CA GLY A 171 5.87 -5.67 -15.02
C GLY A 171 5.82 -4.15 -14.83
N LEU A 172 5.55 -3.68 -13.61
CA LEU A 172 5.55 -2.27 -13.23
C LEU A 172 6.98 -1.72 -13.06
N GLU A 173 7.92 -2.51 -12.57
CA GLU A 173 9.33 -2.12 -12.42
C GLU A 173 10.04 -1.97 -13.76
N GLN A 174 9.61 -2.71 -14.78
CA GLN A 174 10.03 -2.47 -16.16
C GLN A 174 9.54 -1.14 -16.71
N THR A 175 8.66 -0.43 -15.99
CA THR A 175 8.16 0.87 -16.37
C THR A 175 8.81 1.98 -15.55
N ARG A 176 9.04 3.12 -16.19
CA ARG A 176 9.52 4.34 -15.51
C ARG A 176 8.35 5.20 -14.99
N GLY A 177 7.24 4.54 -14.61
CA GLY A 177 6.04 5.20 -14.12
C GLY A 177 6.24 5.84 -12.74
N SER A 178 5.52 6.94 -12.49
CA SER A 178 5.53 7.61 -11.17
C SER A 178 4.28 7.23 -10.39
N PHE A 179 4.46 6.71 -9.18
CA PHE A 179 3.37 6.33 -8.28
C PHE A 179 3.49 7.18 -7.00
N LYS A 180 2.49 8.02 -6.73
CA LYS A 180 2.51 8.92 -5.57
C LYS A 180 2.05 8.22 -4.29
N GLU A 181 0.87 7.61 -4.31
CA GLU A 181 0.34 6.83 -3.19
C GLU A 181 0.13 5.37 -3.59
N LYS A 182 0.88 4.46 -2.97
CA LYS A 182 0.81 3.01 -3.19
C LYS A 182 0.03 2.33 -2.07
N ARG A 183 -1.11 1.74 -2.42
CA ARG A 183 -1.87 0.84 -1.56
C ARG A 183 -1.80 -0.59 -2.08
N LEU A 184 -1.22 -1.46 -1.27
CA LEU A 184 -1.14 -2.89 -1.53
C LEU A 184 -2.05 -3.62 -0.54
N VAL A 185 -2.84 -4.56 -1.04
CA VAL A 185 -3.75 -5.37 -0.22
C VAL A 185 -3.52 -6.84 -0.54
N CYS A 186 -2.94 -7.57 0.41
CA CYS A 186 -2.90 -9.03 0.37
C CYS A 186 -4.23 -9.55 0.92
N SER A 187 -5.08 -10.07 0.03
CA SER A 187 -6.37 -10.66 0.38
C SER A 187 -6.33 -12.17 0.16
N ASP A 188 -6.73 -12.97 1.15
CA ASP A 188 -7.04 -14.39 1.02
C ASP A 188 -6.06 -15.21 0.16
N ARG A 189 -5.05 -15.83 0.77
CA ARG A 189 -4.80 -17.30 0.69
C ARG A 189 -3.37 -17.75 0.94
N GLU A 190 -2.34 -16.93 0.79
CA GLU A 190 -0.98 -17.49 0.87
C GLU A 190 0.01 -16.58 1.60
N VAL A 191 0.95 -17.24 2.26
CA VAL A 191 2.05 -16.64 3.01
C VAL A 191 3.15 -16.27 2.02
N LEU A 192 3.70 -15.06 2.16
CA LEU A 192 4.92 -14.70 1.43
C LEU A 192 6.04 -15.66 1.88
N SER A 193 6.65 -16.34 0.92
CA SER A 193 7.81 -17.20 1.16
C SER A 193 9.04 -16.38 1.57
N SER A 194 10.08 -17.05 2.06
CA SER A 194 11.37 -16.39 2.34
C SER A 194 11.97 -15.76 1.08
N GLU A 195 11.78 -16.39 -0.09
CA GLU A 195 12.21 -15.85 -1.39
C GLU A 195 11.44 -14.55 -1.73
N ASP A 196 10.15 -14.49 -1.42
CA ASP A 196 9.36 -13.27 -1.61
C ASP A 196 9.88 -12.14 -0.73
N LEU A 197 10.23 -12.42 0.53
CA LEU A 197 10.79 -11.40 1.44
C LEU A 197 12.11 -10.82 0.89
N ASP A 198 12.98 -11.66 0.34
CA ASP A 198 14.22 -11.21 -0.28
C ASP A 198 13.96 -10.37 -1.54
N GLN A 199 12.97 -10.74 -2.35
CA GLN A 199 12.55 -9.92 -3.48
C GLN A 199 11.98 -8.56 -3.05
N ILE A 200 11.20 -8.49 -1.96
CA ILE A 200 10.67 -7.21 -1.45
C ILE A 200 11.83 -6.28 -1.02
N LYS A 201 12.90 -6.82 -0.42
CA LYS A 201 14.06 -6.02 -0.01
C LYS A 201 14.76 -5.32 -1.19
N ILE A 202 14.86 -6.01 -2.33
CA ILE A 202 15.59 -5.51 -3.50
C ILE A 202 14.70 -4.74 -4.49
N SER A 203 13.38 -4.94 -4.44
CA SER A 203 12.41 -4.32 -5.34
C SER A 203 12.39 -2.78 -5.22
N PRO A 204 12.70 -2.04 -6.30
CA PRO A 204 12.53 -0.59 -6.34
C PRO A 204 11.07 -0.16 -6.17
N PHE A 205 10.11 -0.94 -6.67
CA PHE A 205 8.69 -0.61 -6.51
C PHE A 205 8.24 -0.68 -5.06
N MET A 206 8.78 -1.64 -4.29
CA MET A 206 8.47 -1.80 -2.86
C MET A 206 9.09 -0.74 -1.97
N GLN A 207 9.97 0.12 -2.51
CA GLN A 207 10.44 1.31 -1.81
C GLN A 207 9.29 2.31 -1.65
N ARG A 208 9.03 2.74 -0.41
CA ARG A 208 8.00 3.72 -0.04
C ARG A 208 6.57 3.29 -0.42
N VAL A 209 6.13 2.15 0.08
CA VAL A 209 4.70 1.79 0.05
C VAL A 209 3.96 2.60 1.12
N ASP A 210 2.92 3.34 0.77
CA ASP A 210 2.19 4.21 1.73
C ASP A 210 1.26 3.42 2.64
N LYS A 211 0.59 2.40 2.09
CA LYS A 211 -0.31 1.53 2.85
C LYS A 211 -0.15 0.08 2.41
N PHE A 212 0.14 -0.80 3.36
CA PHE A 212 0.14 -2.24 3.15
C PHE A 212 -0.91 -2.87 4.06
N GLU A 213 -1.89 -3.54 3.45
CA GLU A 213 -3.00 -4.18 4.15
C GLU A 213 -2.91 -5.69 3.97
N TRP A 214 -3.02 -6.43 5.07
CA TRP A 214 -2.92 -7.88 5.06
C TRP A 214 -4.07 -8.48 5.86
N VAL A 215 -4.87 -9.29 5.19
CA VAL A 215 -5.97 -10.06 5.81
C VAL A 215 -5.50 -11.49 6.03
N LEU A 216 -5.30 -11.87 7.30
CA LEU A 216 -4.75 -13.16 7.71
C LEU A 216 -5.90 -14.08 8.16
N ASN A 217 -6.30 -15.07 7.37
CA ASN A 217 -7.41 -15.96 7.76
C ASN A 217 -6.95 -17.27 8.43
N TYR A 218 -5.65 -17.44 8.67
CA TYR A 218 -5.06 -18.71 9.13
C TYR A 218 -3.96 -18.48 10.16
N ASP A 219 -3.82 -19.42 11.08
CA ASP A 219 -2.97 -19.32 12.28
C ASP A 219 -1.47 -19.56 12.03
N ASP A 220 -1.09 -19.94 10.81
CA ASP A 220 0.29 -20.18 10.41
C ASP A 220 0.66 -19.23 9.27
N ILE A 221 1.17 -18.02 9.56
CA ILE A 221 2.05 -17.34 8.60
C ILE A 221 3.48 -17.19 9.14
N PRO A 222 4.45 -18.00 8.67
CA PRO A 222 5.85 -17.76 8.98
C PRO A 222 6.26 -16.32 8.59
N MET A 223 7.09 -15.70 9.43
CA MET A 223 7.90 -14.50 9.10
C MET A 223 7.18 -13.14 9.08
N VAL A 224 6.02 -13.01 9.75
CA VAL A 224 5.39 -11.69 10.03
C VAL A 224 6.39 -10.75 10.73
N ASP A 225 7.14 -11.29 11.68
CA ASP A 225 8.13 -10.55 12.47
C ASP A 225 9.25 -9.99 11.57
N ASP A 226 9.74 -10.80 10.64
CA ASP A 226 10.81 -10.39 9.70
C ASP A 226 10.33 -9.25 8.80
N LEU A 227 9.12 -9.36 8.26
CA LEU A 227 8.52 -8.36 7.38
C LEU A 227 8.37 -6.99 8.07
N PHE A 228 7.97 -6.99 9.34
CA PHE A 228 7.87 -5.75 10.13
C PHE A 228 9.23 -5.12 10.45
N THR A 229 10.31 -5.89 10.44
CA THR A 229 11.67 -5.36 10.66
C THR A 229 12.31 -4.78 9.40
N LEU A 230 11.71 -4.95 8.22
CA LEU A 230 12.30 -4.47 6.97
C LEU A 230 12.27 -2.94 6.86
N SER A 231 13.42 -2.33 6.60
CA SER A 231 13.59 -0.88 6.56
C SER A 231 12.77 -0.17 5.48
N GLN A 232 12.43 -0.85 4.37
CA GLN A 232 11.59 -0.25 3.33
C GLN A 232 10.18 0.14 3.82
N PHE A 233 9.70 -0.49 4.88
CA PHE A 233 8.37 -0.26 5.44
C PHE A 233 8.33 0.76 6.58
N ARG A 234 9.45 1.44 6.85
CA ARG A 234 9.56 2.43 7.93
C ARG A 234 8.48 3.52 7.86
N HIS A 235 8.11 3.95 6.66
CA HIS A 235 7.09 4.98 6.43
C HIS A 235 5.74 4.42 5.97
N THR A 236 5.57 3.11 6.05
CA THR A 236 4.36 2.42 5.59
C THR A 236 3.32 2.37 6.70
N ASN A 237 2.07 2.64 6.33
CA ASN A 237 0.92 2.40 7.20
C ASN A 237 0.48 0.94 7.06
N TRP A 238 0.79 0.13 8.07
CA TRP A 238 0.33 -1.26 8.12
C TRP A 238 -1.11 -1.34 8.60
N VAL A 239 -1.89 -2.21 7.95
CA VAL A 239 -3.21 -2.62 8.40
C VAL A 239 -3.27 -4.13 8.39
N LEU A 240 -3.47 -4.73 9.56
CA LEU A 240 -3.57 -6.17 9.75
C LEU A 240 -4.97 -6.50 10.23
N SER A 241 -5.52 -7.57 9.69
CA SER A 241 -6.85 -8.05 10.10
C SER A 241 -6.79 -9.55 10.33
N LYS A 242 -7.49 -10.00 11.37
CA LYS A 242 -7.66 -11.41 11.78
C LYS A 242 -6.34 -12.10 12.17
N ILE A 243 -5.43 -11.35 12.79
CA ILE A 243 -4.13 -11.87 13.21
C ILE A 243 -4.22 -12.54 14.59
N ASN A 244 -3.77 -13.79 14.72
CA ASN A 244 -3.85 -14.56 15.97
C ASN A 244 -2.46 -14.95 16.53
N TYR A 245 -1.37 -14.50 15.92
CA TYR A 245 0.01 -14.77 16.35
C TYR A 245 0.95 -13.63 15.89
N GLY A 246 2.18 -13.57 16.40
CA GLY A 246 3.21 -12.58 16.00
C GLY A 246 2.92 -11.13 16.44
N LEU A 247 1.81 -10.89 17.15
CA LEU A 247 1.47 -9.57 17.69
C LEU A 247 2.45 -9.13 18.78
N ASP A 248 3.13 -10.07 19.42
CA ASP A 248 4.19 -9.85 20.39
C ASP A 248 5.42 -9.14 19.79
N ALA A 249 5.64 -9.26 18.47
CA ALA A 249 6.69 -8.57 17.74
C ALA A 249 6.30 -7.14 17.28
N VAL A 250 5.00 -6.80 17.28
CA VAL A 250 4.51 -5.46 16.86
C VAL A 250 5.23 -4.30 17.54
N PRO A 251 5.55 -4.33 18.85
CA PRO A 251 6.31 -3.25 19.48
C PRO A 251 7.67 -2.96 18.83
N PHE A 252 8.26 -3.96 18.17
CA PHE A 252 9.58 -3.86 17.53
C PHE A 252 9.50 -3.53 16.03
N ALA A 253 8.31 -3.52 15.44
CA ALA A 253 8.10 -3.23 14.03
C ALA A 253 8.66 -1.85 13.62
N THR A 254 9.30 -1.77 12.46
CA THR A 254 9.96 -0.54 11.98
C THR A 254 9.02 0.56 11.51
N SER A 255 7.77 0.20 11.23
CA SER A 255 6.77 1.08 10.66
C SER A 255 6.39 2.26 11.56
N GLU A 256 6.03 3.38 10.94
CA GLU A 256 5.58 4.59 11.64
C GLU A 256 4.19 4.40 12.25
N LYS A 257 3.33 3.65 11.55
CA LYS A 257 1.96 3.39 11.96
C LYS A 257 1.55 1.97 11.61
N LEU A 258 0.88 1.31 12.54
CA LEU A 258 0.24 0.03 12.31
C LEU A 258 -1.10 -0.01 13.00
N THR A 259 -2.08 -0.54 12.29
CA THR A 259 -3.43 -0.77 12.77
C THR A 259 -3.71 -2.27 12.73
N VAL A 260 -4.22 -2.82 13.82
CA VAL A 260 -4.78 -4.17 13.86
C VAL A 260 -6.28 -4.03 14.08
N ASP A 261 -7.09 -4.51 13.15
CA ASP A 261 -8.55 -4.31 13.18
C ASP A 261 -9.31 -5.44 13.86
N THR A 262 -8.80 -6.69 13.81
CA THR A 262 -9.35 -7.88 14.48
C THR A 262 -8.25 -8.92 14.70
N GLY A 263 -8.43 -9.84 15.66
CA GLY A 263 -7.46 -10.88 15.97
C GLY A 263 -7.53 -11.32 17.43
N SER A 264 -6.57 -12.12 17.87
CA SER A 264 -6.41 -12.51 19.28
C SER A 264 -4.96 -12.36 19.75
N SER A 265 -4.77 -11.99 21.03
CA SER A 265 -3.45 -11.87 21.66
C SER A 265 -3.54 -11.79 23.18
N SER A 266 -2.49 -12.21 23.88
CA SER A 266 -2.28 -11.86 25.30
C SER A 266 -2.03 -10.35 25.47
N LEU A 267 -2.96 -9.66 26.14
CA LEU A 267 -2.80 -8.24 26.48
C LEU A 267 -1.57 -8.01 27.37
N ILE A 268 -1.32 -8.90 28.33
CA ILE A 268 -0.23 -8.75 29.30
C ILE A 268 1.12 -8.87 28.59
N ASP A 269 1.29 -9.86 27.71
CA ASP A 269 2.52 -10.00 26.95
C ASP A 269 2.74 -8.85 25.97
N LEU A 270 1.68 -8.35 25.32
CA LEU A 270 1.76 -7.14 24.51
C LEU A 270 2.27 -5.94 25.31
N VAL A 271 1.68 -5.67 26.48
CA VAL A 271 2.09 -4.55 27.33
C VAL A 271 3.54 -4.72 27.77
N LYS A 272 3.92 -5.92 28.21
CA LYS A 272 5.29 -6.26 28.61
C LYS A 272 6.29 -6.03 27.48
N ASN A 273 5.96 -6.39 26.24
CA ASN A 273 6.82 -6.15 25.09
C ASN A 273 6.89 -4.67 24.71
N PHE A 274 5.79 -3.92 24.79
CA PHE A 274 5.83 -2.46 24.63
C PHE A 274 6.71 -1.77 25.67
N MET A 275 6.76 -2.30 26.91
CA MET A 275 7.65 -1.77 27.94
C MET A 275 9.13 -2.04 27.67
N LYS A 276 9.45 -3.09 26.91
CA LYS A 276 10.82 -3.44 26.49
C LYS A 276 11.24 -2.79 25.17
N ALA A 277 10.27 -2.44 24.32
CA ALA A 277 10.53 -1.94 22.99
C ALA A 277 11.30 -0.61 23.01
N PRO A 278 12.20 -0.39 22.03
CA PRO A 278 12.88 0.89 21.92
C PRO A 278 11.85 2.00 21.65
N VAL A 279 11.89 3.02 22.50
CA VAL A 279 10.89 4.09 22.48
C VAL A 279 11.06 4.96 21.23
N HIS A 280 10.09 4.90 20.32
CA HIS A 280 10.08 5.64 19.07
C HIS A 280 8.77 6.42 18.88
N LYS A 281 8.80 7.52 18.13
CA LYS A 281 7.59 8.25 17.69
C LYS A 281 6.83 7.37 16.69
N ARG A 282 5.98 6.48 17.19
CA ARG A 282 5.18 5.54 16.37
C ARG A 282 3.76 5.49 16.90
N LYS A 283 2.80 5.22 16.01
CA LYS A 283 1.38 5.13 16.37
C LYS A 283 0.86 3.72 16.14
N TRP A 284 0.60 3.02 17.23
CA TRP A 284 0.03 1.68 17.20
C TRP A 284 -1.45 1.76 17.57
N THR A 285 -2.31 1.05 16.85
CA THR A 285 -3.75 1.02 17.13
C THR A 285 -4.28 -0.39 16.92
N LEU A 286 -4.51 -1.12 18.00
CA LEU A 286 -5.05 -2.46 18.01
C LEU A 286 -6.49 -2.37 18.49
N LYS A 287 -7.44 -2.83 17.68
CA LYS A 287 -8.87 -2.71 17.91
C LYS A 287 -9.52 -4.08 17.89
N GLY A 288 -10.50 -4.27 18.76
CA GLY A 288 -11.34 -5.45 18.79
C GLY A 288 -10.53 -6.75 18.82
N LEU A 289 -9.45 -6.77 19.61
CA LEU A 289 -8.69 -7.98 19.84
C LEU A 289 -9.35 -8.78 20.95
N ASP A 290 -9.45 -10.09 20.75
CA ASP A 290 -9.76 -11.04 21.80
C ASP A 290 -8.50 -11.28 22.65
N ASN A 291 -8.68 -11.38 23.96
CA ASN A 291 -7.62 -11.68 24.91
C ASN A 291 -7.49 -13.19 25.04
N ASP A 292 -6.32 -13.74 24.74
CA ASP A 292 -6.07 -15.17 24.85
C ASP A 292 -6.01 -15.63 26.32
N ASP A 293 -5.61 -14.73 27.22
CA ASP A 293 -5.58 -15.00 28.66
C ASP A 293 -6.97 -14.90 29.29
N GLU A 294 -7.08 -15.39 30.53
CA GLU A 294 -8.22 -15.12 31.40
C GLU A 294 -8.62 -13.62 31.38
N PRO A 295 -9.90 -13.31 31.67
CA PRO A 295 -10.36 -11.94 31.69
C PRO A 295 -9.42 -10.97 32.42
N TRP A 296 -9.10 -9.86 31.76
CA TRP A 296 -8.08 -8.95 32.25
C TRP A 296 -8.69 -7.75 33.01
N SER A 297 -7.92 -7.24 33.97
CA SER A 297 -8.23 -6.05 34.75
C SER A 297 -7.24 -4.91 34.49
N PHE A 298 -7.70 -3.67 34.65
CA PHE A 298 -6.80 -2.50 34.58
C PHE A 298 -5.69 -2.56 35.65
N LYS A 299 -5.91 -3.27 36.76
CA LYS A 299 -4.94 -3.41 37.85
C LYS A 299 -3.77 -4.30 37.42
N GLU A 300 -4.05 -5.43 36.76
CA GLU A 300 -3.00 -6.33 36.25
C GLU A 300 -2.11 -5.64 35.22
N VAL A 301 -2.70 -4.87 34.30
CA VAL A 301 -1.95 -4.08 33.33
C VAL A 301 -1.09 -3.03 34.02
N GLU A 302 -1.63 -2.34 35.02
CA GLU A 302 -0.89 -1.35 35.78
C GLU A 302 0.26 -1.96 36.59
N ASP A 303 0.05 -3.14 37.17
CA ASP A 303 1.07 -3.89 37.89
C ASP A 303 2.20 -4.33 36.93
N GLU A 304 1.88 -4.73 35.70
CA GLU A 304 2.89 -5.05 34.67
C GLU A 304 3.70 -3.82 34.24
N ILE A 305 3.05 -2.68 34.04
CA ILE A 305 3.76 -1.40 33.79
C ILE A 305 4.69 -1.09 34.97
N ARG A 306 4.23 -1.27 36.21
CA ARG A 306 5.04 -1.01 37.42
C ARG A 306 6.27 -1.91 37.50
N LYS A 307 6.13 -3.21 37.18
CA LYS A 307 7.25 -4.18 37.18
C LYS A 307 8.38 -3.79 36.22
N SER A 308 8.07 -3.11 35.13
CA SER A 308 9.10 -2.63 34.18
C SER A 308 10.05 -1.57 34.76
N GLY A 309 9.72 -1.00 35.94
CA GLY A 309 10.54 0.02 36.60
C GLY A 309 10.46 1.41 35.98
N VAL A 310 9.63 1.62 34.95
CA VAL A 310 9.44 2.94 34.36
C VAL A 310 8.64 3.86 35.30
N ARG A 311 8.92 5.15 35.23
CA ARG A 311 8.03 6.16 35.83
C ARG A 311 6.78 6.29 34.96
N TYR A 312 5.60 6.14 35.57
CA TYR A 312 4.32 6.31 34.87
C TYR A 312 3.32 7.12 35.70
N LYS A 313 2.26 7.62 35.04
CA LYS A 313 1.09 8.24 35.68
C LYS A 313 -0.18 7.87 34.93
N CYS A 314 -1.25 7.51 35.64
CA CYS A 314 -2.59 7.46 35.06
C CYS A 314 -3.09 8.91 34.83
N VAL A 315 -3.31 9.29 33.58
CA VAL A 315 -3.62 10.68 33.19
C VAL A 315 -5.08 10.90 32.80
N LYS A 316 -5.80 9.84 32.42
CA LYS A 316 -7.22 9.93 32.05
C LYS A 316 -7.92 8.60 32.30
N THR A 317 -9.12 8.68 32.85
CA THR A 317 -10.11 7.59 32.84
C THR A 317 -11.37 8.15 32.21
N THR A 318 -11.90 7.49 31.18
CA THR A 318 -13.12 7.94 30.49
C THR A 318 -14.16 6.86 30.49
N HIS A 319 -15.41 7.28 30.66
CA HIS A 319 -16.61 6.49 30.45
C HIS A 319 -17.36 7.14 29.30
N GLY A 320 -17.50 6.44 28.18
CA GLY A 320 -18.17 6.95 26.98
C GLY A 320 -19.29 6.02 26.54
N PRO A 321 -20.47 6.55 26.15
CA PRO A 321 -21.49 5.74 25.49
C PRO A 321 -20.99 5.31 24.10
N VAL A 322 -21.13 4.04 23.76
CA VAL A 322 -20.88 3.51 22.41
C VAL A 322 -22.21 3.44 21.68
N SER A 323 -22.43 4.31 20.69
CA SER A 323 -23.58 4.19 19.79
C SER A 323 -23.21 3.30 18.60
N ARG A 324 -23.94 2.19 18.41
CA ARG A 324 -23.91 1.44 17.15
C ARG A 324 -24.79 2.15 16.11
N ASN A 325 -24.31 2.22 14.87
CA ASN A 325 -25.11 2.59 13.69
C ASN A 325 -26.11 1.48 13.26
N SER A 326 -26.40 0.49 14.11
CA SER A 326 -27.39 -0.56 13.84
C SER A 326 -27.90 -1.22 15.12
N GLY A 327 -29.09 -0.78 15.56
CA GLY A 327 -30.14 -1.58 16.23
C GLY A 327 -29.84 -2.41 17.48
N GLY A 328 -28.68 -2.31 18.13
CA GLY A 328 -28.33 -3.11 19.32
C GLY A 328 -27.89 -2.26 20.51
N SER A 329 -28.32 -2.66 21.72
CA SER A 329 -28.08 -2.08 23.05
C SER A 329 -26.88 -1.13 23.18
N SER A 330 -27.10 0.04 23.79
CA SER A 330 -26.06 0.97 24.23
C SER A 330 -25.12 0.33 25.25
N GLY A 331 -23.83 0.20 24.91
CA GLY A 331 -22.80 -0.18 25.87
C GLY A 331 -21.96 1.01 26.31
N VAL A 332 -21.18 0.83 27.37
CA VAL A 332 -20.21 1.82 27.85
C VAL A 332 -18.81 1.36 27.51
N GLU A 333 -18.03 2.21 26.85
CA GLU A 333 -16.58 2.02 26.71
C GLU A 333 -15.91 2.63 27.94
N ILE A 334 -15.17 1.80 28.67
CA ILE A 334 -14.30 2.24 29.76
C ILE A 334 -12.88 2.28 29.20
N SER A 335 -12.21 3.43 29.29
CA SER A 335 -10.81 3.56 28.88
C SER A 335 -9.94 4.19 29.96
N LYS A 336 -8.72 3.67 30.11
CA LYS A 336 -7.66 4.29 30.92
C LYS A 336 -6.48 4.64 30.04
N THR A 337 -5.85 5.78 30.33
CA THR A 337 -4.63 6.23 29.66
C THR A 337 -3.51 6.35 30.68
N PHE A 338 -2.45 5.57 30.48
CA PHE A 338 -1.20 5.62 31.24
C PHE A 338 -0.16 6.40 30.44
N ARG A 339 0.41 7.44 31.04
CA ARG A 339 1.52 8.19 30.48
C ARG A 339 2.82 7.62 31.02
N ILE A 340 3.71 7.21 30.12
CA ILE A 340 5.00 6.63 30.42
C ILE A 340 6.09 7.67 30.19
N PHE A 341 6.97 7.84 31.18
CA PHE A 341 8.11 8.76 31.13
C PHE A 341 9.40 7.96 30.93
N ALA A 342 9.91 7.92 29.70
CA ALA A 342 11.21 7.39 29.39
C ALA A 342 12.27 8.52 29.31
N SER A 343 13.54 8.16 29.42
CA SER A 343 14.67 9.12 29.50
C SER A 343 14.76 10.12 28.34
N LYS A 344 14.26 9.75 27.16
CA LYS A 344 14.31 10.58 25.93
C LYS A 344 12.95 10.96 25.36
N LEU A 345 11.85 10.34 25.82
CA LEU A 345 10.52 10.54 25.23
C LEU A 345 9.43 10.23 26.26
N THR A 346 8.31 10.96 26.16
CA THR A 346 7.06 10.63 26.86
C THR A 346 6.06 10.10 25.84
N TRP A 347 5.36 9.04 26.19
CA TRP A 347 4.36 8.38 25.33
C TRP A 347 3.20 7.87 26.17
N ASN A 348 2.09 7.48 25.52
CA ASN A 348 0.88 7.06 26.21
C ASN A 348 0.46 5.64 25.77
N ILE A 349 0.01 4.84 26.75
CA ILE A 349 -0.76 3.63 26.56
C ILE A 349 -2.21 3.97 26.86
N LYS A 350 -3.08 3.94 25.86
CA LYS A 350 -4.53 3.98 26.06
C LYS A 350 -5.10 2.59 25.86
N LEU A 351 -5.73 2.08 26.89
CA LEU A 351 -6.39 0.80 26.90
C LEU A 351 -7.89 1.01 27.09
N SER A 352 -8.72 0.34 26.29
CA SER A 352 -10.17 0.38 26.49
C SER A 352 -10.81 -0.99 26.37
N ARG A 353 -11.89 -1.17 27.12
CA ARG A 353 -12.75 -2.33 27.05
C ARG A 353 -13.84 -2.09 26.02
N PRO A 354 -13.89 -2.85 24.92
CA PRO A 354 -14.99 -2.75 23.99
C PRO A 354 -16.29 -3.21 24.67
N ASN A 355 -17.25 -2.31 24.77
CA ASN A 355 -18.67 -2.62 24.98
C ASN A 355 -19.02 -3.36 26.29
N VAL A 356 -18.85 -2.70 27.44
CA VAL A 356 -19.26 -3.26 28.74
C VAL A 356 -20.77 -3.03 28.94
N ARG A 357 -21.52 -4.10 29.24
CA ARG A 357 -22.99 -4.03 29.45
C ARG A 357 -23.41 -3.49 30.82
N ILE A 358 -22.56 -3.62 31.85
CA ILE A 358 -22.86 -3.21 33.23
C ILE A 358 -21.59 -2.66 33.89
N LEU A 359 -21.67 -1.52 34.57
CA LEU A 359 -20.54 -0.92 35.29
C LEU A 359 -19.99 -1.81 36.41
N ASP A 360 -20.80 -2.74 36.94
CA ASP A 360 -20.47 -3.67 38.03
C ASP A 360 -19.94 -5.04 37.53
N GLY A 361 -20.03 -5.33 36.23
CA GLY A 361 -19.51 -6.57 35.60
C GLY A 361 -18.05 -6.46 35.17
N ILE A 362 -17.21 -5.85 36.02
CA ILE A 362 -15.82 -5.44 35.72
C ILE A 362 -14.89 -6.64 35.46
N GLU A 363 -15.31 -7.85 35.79
CA GLU A 363 -14.40 -9.01 35.85
C GLU A 363 -14.28 -9.79 34.54
N GLU A 364 -15.18 -9.65 33.55
CA GLU A 364 -15.18 -10.53 32.37
C GLU A 364 -15.25 -9.78 31.03
N CYS A 365 -14.20 -9.05 30.66
CA CYS A 365 -14.09 -8.51 29.30
C CYS A 365 -13.08 -9.34 28.50
N PRO A 366 -13.54 -10.23 27.60
CA PRO A 366 -12.66 -11.11 26.85
C PRO A 366 -11.91 -10.39 25.72
N GLY A 367 -12.11 -9.08 25.53
CA GLY A 367 -11.42 -8.34 24.47
C GLY A 367 -10.91 -6.98 24.93
N PHE A 368 -10.09 -6.34 24.08
CA PHE A 368 -9.50 -5.03 24.38
C PHE A 368 -9.23 -4.21 23.11
N ASN A 369 -9.13 -2.90 23.28
CA ASN A 369 -8.47 -2.01 22.32
C ASN A 369 -7.24 -1.38 22.99
N LEU A 370 -6.13 -1.37 22.26
CA LEU A 370 -4.86 -0.79 22.70
C LEU A 370 -4.41 0.28 21.72
N SER A 371 -4.00 1.44 22.22
CA SER A 371 -3.45 2.52 21.40
C SER A 371 -2.21 3.10 22.04
N ILE A 372 -1.14 3.20 21.26
CA ILE A 372 0.15 3.76 21.67
C ILE A 372 0.43 5.02 20.84
N PHE A 373 0.71 6.15 21.48
CA PHE A 373 0.93 7.44 20.81
C PHE A 373 1.65 8.51 21.65
#